data_AF-A0A943XT30-F1
#
_entry.id   AF-A0A943XT30-F1
#
_cell.length_a   1.000
_cell.length_b   1.000
_cell.length_c   1.000
_cell.angle_alpha   90.00
_cell.angle_beta   90.00
_cell.angle_gamma   90.00
#
_symmetry.space_group_name_H-M   'P 1'
#
loop_
_entity.id
_entity.type
_entity.pdbx_description
1 polymer ?
#
loop_
_entity_poly.entity_id
_entity_poly.type
_entity_poly.pdbx_seq_one_letter_code
_entity_poly.pdbx_strand_id
1 'polypeptide(L)' 'MTTKELLYIEDALGHAKYLRCKCKEVAGQLEDAELKAFVEQMEQKHQQIFQNFYGLL' A
#
# COMPACT_ATOMS: atom_id res chain seq x y z
N MET A 1 -17.60 11.97 -10.02
CA MET A 1 -16.18 11.76 -10.38
C MET A 1 -16.06 11.83 -11.89
N THR A 2 -15.15 12.64 -12.42
CA THR A 2 -14.83 12.68 -13.86
C THR A 2 -14.00 11.46 -14.25
N THR A 3 -13.91 11.16 -15.54
CA THR A 3 -13.09 10.04 -16.04
C THR A 3 -11.62 10.16 -15.63
N LYS A 4 -11.06 11.37 -15.60
CA LYS A 4 -9.67 11.59 -15.17
C LYS A 4 -9.48 11.36 -13.68
N GLU A 5 -10.42 11.83 -12.86
CA GLU A 5 -10.39 11.59 -11.40
C GLU A 5 -10.48 10.11 -11.06
N LEU A 6 -11.34 9.36 -11.77
CA LEU A 6 -11.46 7.90 -11.61
C LEU A 6 -10.16 7.18 -11.97
N LEU A 7 -9.55 7.52 -13.10
CA LEU A 7 -8.25 6.98 -13.53
C LEU A 7 -7.15 7.19 -12.48
N TYR A 8 -7.09 8.37 -11.86
CA TYR A 8 -6.10 8.63 -10.81
C TYR A 8 -6.36 7.83 -9.53
N ILE A 9 -7.62 7.61 -9.16
CA ILE A 9 -7.97 6.78 -8.01
C ILE A 9 -7.64 5.30 -8.27
N GLU A 10 -7.94 4.79 -9.46
CA GLU A 10 -7.60 3.43 -9.87
C GLU A 10 -6.07 3.20 -9.87
N ASP A 11 -5.30 4.16 -10.38
CA ASP A 11 -3.83 4.13 -10.36
C ASP A 11 -3.29 4.13 -8.91
N ALA A 12 -3.81 5.02 -8.06
CA ALA A 12 -3.42 5.09 -6.65
C ALA A 12 -3.74 3.78 -5.89
N LEU A 13 -4.89 3.17 -6.17
CA LEU A 13 -5.28 1.86 -5.61
C LEU A 13 -4.33 0.75 -6.08
N GLY A 14 -3.96 0.74 -7.36
CA GLY A 14 -2.98 -0.19 -7.91
C GLY A 14 -1.62 -0.08 -7.23
N HIS A 15 -1.11 1.15 -7.08
CA HIS A 15 0.17 1.42 -6.41
C HIS A 15 0.16 1.03 -4.94
N ALA A 16 -0.89 1.40 -4.19
CA ALA A 16 -1.00 1.05 -2.77
C ALA A 16 -1.05 -0.47 -2.56
N LYS A 17 -1.78 -1.19 -3.40
CA LYS A 17 -1.83 -2.67 -3.38
C LYS A 17 -0.46 -3.29 -3.69
N TYR A 18 0.22 -2.80 -4.73
CA TYR A 18 1.55 -3.28 -5.10
C TYR A 18 2.56 -3.09 -3.96
N LEU A 19 2.63 -1.89 -3.39
CA LEU A 19 3.56 -1.57 -2.31
C LEU A 19 3.26 -2.38 -1.05
N ARG A 20 1.99 -2.56 -0.69
CA ARG A 20 1.58 -3.44 0.40
C ARG A 20 2.09 -4.88 0.19
N CYS A 21 1.89 -5.45 -1.00
CA CYS A 21 2.39 -6.78 -1.34
C CYS A 21 3.92 -6.87 -1.22
N LYS A 22 4.64 -5.85 -1.70
CA LYS A 22 6.11 -5.81 -1.63
C LYS A 22 6.63 -5.66 -0.21
N CYS A 23 6.04 -4.82 0.61
CA CYS A 23 6.39 -4.73 2.03
C CYS A 23 6.20 -6.08 2.72
N LYS A 24 5.07 -6.77 2.48
CA LYS A 24 4.81 -8.10 3.06
C LYS A 24 5.83 -9.14 2.61
N GLU A 25 6.18 -9.17 1.32
CA GLU A 25 7.19 -10.08 0.77
C GLU A 25 8.56 -9.84 1.40
N VAL A 26 9.01 -8.58 1.45
CA VAL A 26 10.32 -8.20 1.97
C VAL A 26 10.40 -8.44 3.48
N ALA A 27 9.37 -8.11 4.26
CA ALA A 27 9.34 -8.39 5.70
C ALA A 27 9.53 -9.89 6.03
N GLY A 28 9.10 -10.78 5.14
CA GLY A 28 9.33 -12.23 5.27
C GLY A 28 10.77 -12.68 4.99
N GLN A 29 11.59 -11.83 4.38
CA GLN A 29 12.98 -12.09 4.01
C GLN A 29 13.99 -11.36 4.93
N LEU A 30 13.51 -10.49 5.81
CA LEU A 30 14.36 -9.71 6.71
C LEU A 30 14.68 -10.47 8.00
N GLU A 31 15.96 -10.51 8.35
CA GLU A 31 16.47 -11.07 9.60
C GLU A 31 16.58 -10.01 10.70
N ASP A 32 16.88 -8.77 10.33
CA ASP A 32 16.94 -7.64 11.27
C ASP A 32 15.53 -7.29 11.77
N ALA A 33 15.34 -7.38 13.08
CA ALA A 33 14.04 -7.23 13.72
C ALA A 33 13.49 -5.79 13.63
N GLU A 34 14.36 -4.77 13.70
CA GLU A 34 13.96 -3.37 13.62
C GLU A 34 13.55 -3.01 12.19
N LEU A 35 14.35 -3.45 11.22
CA LEU A 35 14.06 -3.25 9.80
C LEU A 35 12.79 -4.00 9.39
N LYS A 36 12.58 -5.22 9.88
CA LYS A 36 11.34 -5.97 9.66
C LYS A 36 10.12 -5.23 10.21
N ALA A 37 10.18 -4.78 11.46
CA ALA A 37 9.09 -4.03 12.09
C ALA A 37 8.78 -2.73 11.32
N PHE A 38 9.81 -2.03 10.84
CA PHE A 38 9.63 -0.86 9.99
C PHE A 38 8.90 -1.18 8.68
N VAL A 39 9.29 -2.25 7.98
CA VAL A 39 8.63 -2.66 6.73
C VAL A 39 7.19 -3.14 6.97
N GLU A 40 6.91 -3.81 8.10
CA GLU A 40 5.54 -4.17 8.50
C GLU A 40 4.67 -2.93 8.79
N GLN A 41 5.22 -1.88 9.40
CA GLN A 41 4.50 -0.61 9.56
C GLN A 41 4.18 0.06 8.21
N MET A 42 5.10 -0.04 7.24
CA MET A 42 4.86 0.45 5.88
C MET A 42 3.75 -0.33 5.16
N GLU A 43 3.66 -1.64 5.35
CA GLU A 43 2.54 -2.46 4.86
C GLU A 43 1.20 -1.94 5.39
N GLN A 44 1.12 -1.66 6.69
CA GLN A 44 -0.08 -1.11 7.33
C GLN A 44 -0.44 0.28 6.81
N LYS A 45 0.57 1.14 6.61
CA LYS A 45 0.38 2.48 6.03
C LYS A 45 -0.19 2.40 4.62
N HIS A 46 0.35 1.53 3.77
CA HIS A 46 -0.17 1.34 2.41
C HIS A 46 -1.58 0.72 2.40
N GLN A 47 -1.90 -0.13 3.38
CA GLN A 47 -3.26 -0.63 3.57
C GLN A 47 -4.25 0.49 3.94
N GLN A 48 -3.88 1.41 4.83
CA GLN A 48 -4.72 2.58 5.17
C GLN A 48 -4.90 3.51 3.96
N ILE A 49 -3.82 3.78 3.20
CA ILE A 49 -3.90 4.58 1.97
C ILE A 49 -4.87 3.94 0.97
N PHE A 50 -4.78 2.62 0.77
CA PHE A 50 -5.69 1.89 -0.10
C PHE A 50 -7.14 2.06 0.35
N GLN A 51 -7.43 1.87 1.65
CA GLN A 51 -8.78 2.04 2.21
C GLN A 51 -9.32 3.46 2.01
N ASN A 52 -8.47 4.48 2.19
CA ASN A 52 -8.86 5.88 1.99
C ASN A 52 -9.23 6.14 0.53
N PHE A 53 -8.43 5.68 -0.44
CA PHE A 53 -8.77 5.83 -1.87
C PHE A 53 -9.98 4.98 -2.26
N TYR A 54 -10.11 3.78 -1.71
CA TYR A 54 -11.23 2.89 -2.01
C TYR A 54 -12.56 3.46 -1.52
N GLY A 55 -12.55 4.18 -0.39
CA GLY A 55 -13.73 4.90 0.11
C GLY A 55 -14.15 6.12 -0.72
N LEU A 56 -13.38 6.51 -1.74
CA LEU A 56 -13.76 7.56 -2.69
C LEU A 56 -14.54 7.02 -3.90
N LEU A 57 -14.48 5.70 -4.14
CA LEU A 57 -15.23 5.00 -5.19
C LEU A 57 -16.68 4.75 -4.76
#